data_AF-A0A6B2G564-F1
#
_entry.id   AF-A0A6B2G564-F1
#
_cell.length_a   1.000
_cell.length_b   1.000
_cell.length_c   1.000
_cell.angle_alpha   90.00
_cell.angle_beta   90.00
_cell.angle_gamma   90.00
#
_symmetry.space_group_name_H-M   'P 1'
#
loop_
_entity.id
_entity.type
_entity.pdbx_description
1 polymer ?
#
loop_
_entity_poly.entity_id
_entity_poly.type
_entity_poly.pdbx_seq_one_letter_code
_entity_poly.pdbx_strand_id
1 'polypeptide(L)'
;DESQEILDSTRELIISWHDQKPMGRDTSYQEAIIAANEFSSKFNKHLLLIQNISKAKQFTKMPESLDESYNLPSKLENIIDEIADIKFAWEFVGCIYREIEEIGRNRFNLFSTDSLNALFYSIIENLKSSTSIKAFDCVIECQSKVNLLIKMNSSINELSGEIFKDRHWKALFFRLNVSHNISTLTISQFWALDLIKNKDIFMEILSTAQGEHGLENYITSINDHWSGALFNFIPFKTK
;
A
#
# COMPACT_ATOMS: atom_id res chain seq x y z
N ASP A 1 31.94 -33.71 -20.26
CA ASP A 1 32.71 -32.79 -19.41
C ASP A 1 31.79 -32.16 -18.39
N GLU A 2 31.95 -32.55 -17.13
CA GLU A 2 31.21 -32.04 -15.97
C GLU A 2 31.30 -30.51 -15.85
N SER A 3 32.40 -29.91 -16.32
CA SER A 3 32.60 -28.47 -16.40
C SER A 3 31.65 -27.77 -17.38
N GLN A 4 31.31 -28.39 -18.52
CA GLN A 4 30.35 -27.80 -19.47
C GLN A 4 28.91 -27.91 -18.99
N GLU A 5 28.55 -29.02 -18.35
CA GLU A 5 27.23 -29.20 -17.76
C GLU A 5 26.92 -28.14 -16.68
N ILE A 6 27.92 -27.79 -15.86
CA ILE A 6 27.81 -26.71 -14.87
C ILE A 6 27.66 -25.33 -15.53
N LEU A 7 28.35 -25.09 -16.65
CA LEU A 7 28.24 -23.82 -17.40
C LEU A 7 26.84 -23.68 -18.03
N ASP A 8 26.31 -24.73 -18.65
CA ASP A 8 24.98 -24.74 -19.25
C ASP A 8 23.88 -24.58 -18.19
N SER A 9 23.98 -25.31 -17.08
CA SER A 9 23.05 -25.15 -15.96
C SER A 9 23.08 -23.75 -15.36
N THR A 10 24.24 -23.09 -15.33
CA THR A 10 24.36 -21.69 -14.90
C THR A 10 23.68 -20.74 -15.87
N ARG A 11 23.78 -20.97 -17.19
CA ARG A 11 23.09 -20.16 -18.20
C ARG A 11 21.57 -20.30 -18.07
N GLU A 12 21.07 -21.52 -17.89
CA GLU A 12 19.65 -21.77 -17.63
C GLU A 12 19.17 -21.05 -16.37
N LEU A 13 19.96 -21.06 -15.29
CA LEU A 13 19.63 -20.35 -14.06
C LEU A 13 19.53 -18.83 -14.30
N ILE A 14 20.45 -18.24 -15.06
CA ILE A 14 20.42 -16.82 -15.42
C ILE A 14 19.16 -16.48 -16.24
N ILE A 15 18.78 -17.33 -17.20
CA ILE A 15 17.55 -17.14 -17.98
C ILE A 15 16.32 -17.20 -17.05
N SER A 16 16.26 -18.22 -16.19
CA SER A 16 15.15 -18.38 -15.24
C SER A 16 15.01 -17.19 -14.29
N TRP A 17 16.12 -16.55 -13.91
CA TRP A 17 16.11 -15.34 -13.10
C TRP A 17 15.53 -14.14 -13.84
N HIS A 18 15.89 -13.94 -15.10
CA HIS A 18 15.32 -12.85 -15.91
C HIS A 18 13.81 -13.00 -16.10
N ASP A 19 13.31 -14.22 -16.25
CA ASP A 19 11.88 -14.50 -16.46
C ASP A 19 11.05 -14.43 -15.16
N GLN A 20 11.61 -14.87 -14.04
CA GLN A 20 10.89 -14.97 -12.75
C GLN A 20 11.22 -13.84 -11.77
N LYS A 21 11.82 -12.76 -12.26
CA LYS A 21 12.15 -11.60 -11.44
C LYS A 21 10.87 -11.02 -10.81
N PRO A 22 10.79 -10.86 -9.49
CA PRO A 22 9.60 -10.33 -8.83
C PRO A 22 9.42 -8.84 -9.16
N MET A 23 8.68 -8.56 -10.24
CA MET A 23 8.45 -7.23 -10.80
C MET A 23 7.11 -6.66 -10.31
N GLY A 24 6.99 -6.41 -9.00
CA GLY A 24 5.94 -5.58 -8.38
C GLY A 24 4.48 -6.06 -8.45
N ARG A 25 3.93 -6.29 -9.65
CA ARG A 25 2.49 -6.19 -9.97
C ARG A 25 1.60 -7.29 -9.43
N ASP A 26 2.10 -8.52 -9.33
CA ASP A 26 1.30 -9.69 -8.94
C ASP A 26 1.94 -10.51 -7.82
N THR A 27 3.04 -10.04 -7.24
CA THR A 27 3.82 -10.79 -6.24
C THR A 27 3.67 -10.16 -4.86
N SER A 28 3.25 -10.95 -3.87
CA SER A 28 3.26 -10.50 -2.48
C SER A 28 4.70 -10.24 -2.02
N TYR A 29 4.91 -9.26 -1.15
CA TYR A 29 6.25 -8.99 -0.61
C TYR A 29 6.87 -10.22 0.07
N GLN A 30 6.04 -11.09 0.66
CA GLN A 30 6.50 -12.35 1.28
C GLN A 30 6.99 -13.34 0.24
N GLU A 31 6.24 -13.53 -0.84
CA GLU A 31 6.58 -14.42 -1.96
C GLU A 31 7.85 -13.92 -2.67
N ALA A 32 7.96 -12.61 -2.88
CA ALA A 32 9.12 -11.99 -3.49
C ALA A 32 10.40 -12.18 -2.65
N ILE A 33 10.31 -12.05 -1.32
CA ILE A 33 11.44 -12.29 -0.41
C ILE A 33 11.84 -13.78 -0.42
N ILE A 34 10.87 -14.69 -0.43
CA ILE A 34 11.15 -16.15 -0.51
C ILE A 34 11.84 -16.47 -1.83
N ALA A 35 11.29 -16.03 -2.95
CA ALA A 35 11.89 -16.23 -4.28
C ALA A 35 13.30 -15.64 -4.36
N ALA A 36 13.52 -14.43 -3.85
CA ALA A 36 14.84 -13.80 -3.82
C ALA A 36 15.86 -14.62 -2.99
N ASN A 37 15.44 -15.17 -1.84
CA ASN A 37 16.31 -16.05 -1.03
C ASN A 37 16.64 -17.37 -1.74
N GLU A 38 15.66 -17.97 -2.42
CA GLU A 38 15.87 -19.20 -3.20
C GLU A 38 16.86 -18.98 -4.35
N PHE A 39 16.67 -17.91 -5.13
CA PHE A 39 17.59 -17.55 -6.21
C PHE A 39 18.97 -17.20 -5.67
N SER A 40 19.06 -16.41 -4.59
CA SER A 40 20.35 -16.09 -3.95
C SER A 40 21.09 -17.36 -3.54
N SER A 41 20.41 -18.35 -2.94
CA SER A 41 21.04 -19.63 -2.56
C SER A 41 21.53 -20.42 -3.78
N LYS A 42 20.74 -20.48 -4.85
CA LYS A 42 21.12 -21.15 -6.11
C LYS A 42 22.35 -20.46 -6.74
N PHE A 43 22.33 -19.14 -6.89
CA PHE A 43 23.44 -18.39 -7.47
C PHE A 43 24.73 -18.51 -6.66
N ASN A 44 24.67 -18.47 -5.32
CA ASN A 44 25.83 -18.69 -4.46
C ASN A 44 26.45 -20.09 -4.66
N LYS A 45 25.64 -21.13 -4.83
CA LYS A 45 26.14 -22.49 -5.13
C LYS A 45 26.85 -22.54 -6.49
N HIS A 46 26.25 -21.97 -7.53
CA HIS A 46 26.85 -21.93 -8.87
C HIS A 46 28.13 -21.10 -8.91
N LEU A 47 28.17 -19.97 -8.19
CA LEU A 47 29.39 -19.15 -8.04
C LEU A 47 30.53 -19.97 -7.43
N LEU A 48 30.27 -20.71 -6.35
CA LEU A 48 31.28 -21.57 -5.71
C LEU A 48 31.80 -22.65 -6.68
N LEU A 49 30.89 -23.30 -7.42
CA LEU A 49 31.26 -24.32 -8.42
C LEU A 49 32.15 -23.74 -9.52
N ILE A 50 31.79 -22.57 -10.06
CA ILE A 50 32.55 -21.90 -11.12
C ILE A 50 33.90 -21.41 -10.59
N GLN A 51 33.97 -20.87 -9.37
CA GLN A 51 35.23 -20.49 -8.73
C GLN A 51 36.15 -21.71 -8.48
N ASN A 52 35.58 -22.87 -8.18
CA ASN A 52 36.36 -24.10 -8.04
C ASN A 52 36.87 -24.61 -9.40
N ILE A 53 36.06 -24.52 -10.45
CA ILE A 53 36.48 -24.86 -11.83
C ILE A 53 37.58 -23.92 -12.30
N SER A 54 37.46 -22.60 -12.06
CA SER A 54 38.48 -21.63 -12.47
C SER A 54 39.81 -21.86 -11.75
N LYS A 55 39.78 -22.13 -10.43
CA LYS A 55 40.97 -22.55 -9.67
C LYS A 55 41.58 -23.83 -10.23
N ALA A 56 40.79 -24.87 -10.47
CA ALA A 56 41.26 -26.14 -11.02
C ALA A 56 41.93 -25.96 -12.40
N LYS A 57 41.32 -25.17 -13.29
CA LYS A 57 41.89 -24.82 -14.60
C LYS A 57 43.26 -24.13 -14.46
N GLN A 58 43.40 -23.17 -13.54
CA GLN A 58 44.68 -22.51 -13.25
C GLN A 58 45.77 -23.49 -12.80
N PHE A 59 45.45 -24.46 -11.92
CA PHE A 59 46.41 -25.47 -11.47
C PHE A 59 46.88 -26.40 -12.60
N THR A 60 46.01 -26.69 -13.57
CA THR A 60 46.31 -27.59 -14.70
C THR A 60 47.09 -26.93 -15.84
N LYS A 61 47.39 -25.63 -15.76
CA LYS A 61 48.07 -24.84 -16.82
C LYS A 61 47.43 -25.02 -18.21
N MET A 62 46.12 -25.25 -18.26
CA MET A 62 45.36 -25.23 -19.51
C MET A 62 45.42 -23.80 -20.08
N PRO A 63 45.56 -23.61 -21.40
CA PRO A 63 45.63 -22.28 -21.99
C PRO A 63 44.35 -21.49 -21.66
N GLU A 64 44.51 -20.26 -21.18
CA GLU A 64 43.45 -19.25 -21.02
C GLU A 64 42.91 -18.82 -22.39
N SER A 65 42.46 -19.75 -23.22
CA SER A 65 41.86 -19.39 -24.50
C SER A 65 40.46 -18.85 -24.25
N LEU A 66 40.28 -17.53 -24.35
CA LEU A 66 39.01 -16.85 -24.72
C LEU A 66 37.73 -17.53 -24.20
N ASP A 67 37.74 -17.96 -22.93
CA ASP A 67 36.70 -18.82 -22.40
C ASP A 67 35.70 -17.93 -21.66
N GLU A 68 34.42 -18.01 -22.03
CA GLU A 68 33.33 -17.27 -21.37
C GLU A 68 33.33 -17.47 -19.84
N SER A 69 33.98 -18.53 -19.36
CA SER A 69 34.20 -18.83 -17.94
C SER A 69 35.02 -17.80 -17.15
N TYR A 70 35.79 -16.92 -17.80
CA TYR A 70 36.60 -15.91 -17.07
C TYR A 70 35.74 -14.76 -16.50
N ASN A 71 34.73 -14.30 -17.25
CA ASN A 71 33.84 -13.22 -16.83
C ASN A 71 32.57 -13.71 -16.12
N LEU A 72 32.37 -15.03 -16.07
CA LEU A 72 31.18 -15.62 -15.47
C LEU A 72 31.10 -15.43 -13.94
N PRO A 73 32.20 -15.55 -13.15
CA PRO A 73 32.16 -15.26 -11.71
C PRO A 73 31.71 -13.83 -11.41
N SER A 74 32.28 -12.83 -12.08
CA SER A 74 31.91 -11.42 -11.87
C SER A 74 30.48 -11.13 -12.32
N LYS A 75 30.01 -11.77 -13.40
CA LYS A 75 28.61 -11.68 -13.82
C LYS A 75 27.66 -12.27 -12.76
N LEU A 76 28.03 -13.39 -12.13
CA LEU A 76 27.24 -14.01 -11.07
C LEU A 76 27.26 -13.19 -9.77
N GLU A 77 28.40 -12.61 -9.40
CA GLU A 77 28.53 -11.69 -8.26
C GLU A 77 27.60 -10.47 -8.45
N ASN A 78 27.61 -9.86 -9.64
CA ASN A 78 26.70 -8.76 -9.96
C ASN A 78 25.21 -9.14 -9.86
N ILE A 79 24.85 -10.36 -10.28
CA ILE A 79 23.46 -10.86 -10.16
C ILE A 79 23.10 -11.10 -8.68
N ILE A 80 24.03 -11.62 -7.87
CA ILE A 80 23.82 -11.81 -6.44
C ILE A 80 23.62 -10.47 -5.73
N ASP A 81 24.41 -9.45 -6.09
CA ASP A 81 24.26 -8.08 -5.58
C ASP A 81 22.90 -7.50 -6.00
N GLU A 82 22.49 -7.67 -7.27
CA GLU A 82 21.16 -7.26 -7.75
C GLU A 82 20.03 -7.95 -6.96
N ILE A 83 20.15 -9.25 -6.68
CA ILE A 83 19.19 -10.00 -5.86
C ILE A 83 19.13 -9.45 -4.44
N ALA A 84 20.29 -9.08 -3.86
CA ALA A 84 20.37 -8.49 -2.54
C ALA A 84 19.66 -7.12 -2.50
N ASP A 85 19.85 -6.29 -3.51
CA ASP A 85 19.17 -5.00 -3.63
C ASP A 85 17.65 -5.15 -3.79
N ILE A 86 17.20 -6.09 -4.63
CA ILE A 86 15.78 -6.39 -4.81
C ILE A 86 15.16 -6.90 -3.52
N LYS A 87 15.85 -7.82 -2.82
CA LYS A 87 15.41 -8.33 -1.52
C LYS A 87 15.27 -7.20 -0.51
N PHE A 88 16.27 -6.32 -0.42
CA PHE A 88 16.24 -5.16 0.46
C PHE A 88 15.06 -4.23 0.14
N ALA A 89 14.77 -3.97 -1.13
CA ALA A 89 13.61 -3.19 -1.54
C ALA A 89 12.29 -3.83 -1.12
N TRP A 90 12.13 -5.15 -1.28
CA TRP A 90 10.94 -5.88 -0.85
C TRP A 90 10.78 -5.96 0.67
N GLU A 91 11.88 -6.10 1.43
CA GLU A 91 11.87 -6.04 2.89
C GLU A 91 11.39 -4.66 3.38
N PHE A 92 11.90 -3.59 2.77
CA PHE A 92 11.46 -2.22 3.06
C PHE A 92 9.97 -2.02 2.77
N VAL A 93 9.51 -2.44 1.58
CA VAL A 93 8.09 -2.40 1.20
C VAL A 93 7.24 -3.23 2.17
N GLY A 94 7.73 -4.39 2.62
CA GLY A 94 7.07 -5.23 3.62
C GLY A 94 6.95 -4.58 5.01
N CYS A 95 7.89 -3.72 5.41
CA CYS A 95 7.75 -2.89 6.61
C CYS A 95 6.59 -1.91 6.47
N ILE A 96 6.51 -1.21 5.34
CA ILE A 96 5.43 -0.25 5.06
C ILE A 96 4.07 -0.94 5.03
N TYR A 97 3.96 -2.10 4.36
CA TYR A 97 2.70 -2.86 4.33
C TYR A 97 2.21 -3.24 5.73
N ARG A 98 3.11 -3.65 6.63
CA ARG A 98 2.76 -3.96 8.02
C ARG A 98 2.29 -2.73 8.80
N GLU A 99 2.93 -1.58 8.57
CA GLU A 99 2.50 -0.30 9.16
C GLU A 99 1.09 0.08 8.68
N ILE A 100 0.82 -0.06 7.38
CA ILE A 100 -0.51 0.19 6.80
C ILE A 100 -1.56 -0.77 7.39
N GLU A 101 -1.24 -2.05 7.55
CA GLU A 101 -2.13 -3.02 8.18
C GLU A 101 -2.41 -2.65 9.65
N GLU A 102 -1.41 -2.21 10.39
CA GLU A 102 -1.57 -1.78 11.77
C GLU A 102 -2.50 -0.57 11.88
N ILE A 103 -2.30 0.44 11.03
CA ILE A 103 -3.23 1.58 10.90
C ILE A 103 -4.63 1.09 10.57
N GLY A 104 -4.74 0.18 9.60
CA GLY A 104 -5.99 -0.41 9.11
C GLY A 104 -6.78 -1.20 10.16
N ARG A 105 -6.12 -1.74 11.19
CA ARG A 105 -6.79 -2.49 12.30
C ARG A 105 -7.51 -1.59 13.28
N ASN A 106 -7.17 -0.30 13.31
CA ASN A 106 -7.83 0.63 14.21
C ASN A 106 -9.28 0.90 13.78
N ARG A 107 -10.09 1.32 14.76
CA ARG A 107 -11.48 1.71 14.51
C ARG A 107 -11.53 2.98 13.66
N PHE A 108 -12.49 3.01 12.74
CA PHE A 108 -12.74 4.13 11.83
C PHE A 108 -12.94 5.47 12.58
N ASN A 109 -13.70 5.46 13.68
CA ASN A 109 -14.01 6.66 14.46
C ASN A 109 -12.83 7.27 15.24
N LEU A 110 -11.66 6.62 15.28
CA LEU A 110 -10.51 7.12 16.04
C LEU A 110 -9.71 8.18 15.29
N PHE A 111 -9.87 8.28 13.97
CA PHE A 111 -9.05 9.11 13.12
C PHE A 111 -9.84 10.23 12.46
N SER A 112 -9.22 11.40 12.35
CA SER A 112 -9.64 12.43 11.40
C SER A 112 -8.88 12.24 10.09
N THR A 113 -9.41 12.86 9.03
CA THR A 113 -8.74 12.89 7.72
C THR A 113 -7.32 13.43 7.84
N ASP A 114 -7.12 14.48 8.63
CA ASP A 114 -5.81 15.14 8.77
C ASP A 114 -4.81 14.27 9.53
N SER A 115 -5.22 13.67 10.65
CA SER A 115 -4.31 12.85 11.46
C SER A 115 -3.88 11.59 10.71
N LEU A 116 -4.79 10.98 9.97
CA LEU A 116 -4.49 9.79 9.19
C LEU A 116 -3.67 10.11 7.94
N ASN A 117 -3.96 11.21 7.24
CA ASN A 117 -3.14 11.66 6.11
C ASN A 117 -1.72 12.03 6.55
N ALA A 118 -1.54 12.64 7.73
CA ALA A 118 -0.21 12.92 8.28
C ALA A 118 0.65 11.65 8.40
N LEU A 119 0.07 10.54 8.88
CA LEU A 119 0.76 9.24 8.96
C LEU A 119 1.15 8.72 7.56
N PHE A 120 0.25 8.83 6.59
CA PHE A 120 0.54 8.39 5.22
C PHE A 120 1.55 9.29 4.51
N TYR A 121 1.56 10.60 4.78
CA TYR A 121 2.58 11.49 4.26
C TYR A 121 3.96 11.18 4.85
N SER A 122 4.07 10.85 6.14
CA SER A 122 5.34 10.37 6.70
C SER A 122 5.81 9.06 6.07
N ILE A 123 4.89 8.14 5.76
CA ILE A 123 5.20 6.91 5.00
C ILE A 123 5.74 7.25 3.61
N ILE A 124 5.14 8.22 2.90
CA ILE A 124 5.63 8.68 1.59
C ILE A 124 7.01 9.32 1.70
N GLU A 125 7.27 10.11 2.73
CA GLU A 125 8.60 10.71 2.96
C GLU A 125 9.65 9.62 3.22
N ASN A 126 9.32 8.62 4.03
CA ASN A 126 10.18 7.45 4.25
C ASN A 126 10.45 6.67 2.96
N LEU A 127 9.43 6.49 2.11
CA LEU A 127 9.59 5.88 0.78
C LEU A 127 10.49 6.71 -0.16
N LYS A 128 10.53 8.03 0.00
CA LYS A 128 11.31 8.94 -0.84
C LYS A 128 12.75 9.15 -0.35
N SER A 129 13.01 8.98 0.95
CA SER A 129 14.33 9.19 1.55
C SER A 129 15.34 8.12 1.14
N SER A 130 14.88 6.91 0.81
CA SER A 130 15.74 5.82 0.31
C SER A 130 16.00 5.97 -1.19
N THR A 131 17.10 6.62 -1.56
CA THR A 131 17.48 6.86 -2.96
C THR A 131 17.84 5.58 -3.72
N SER A 132 18.43 4.60 -3.05
CA SER A 132 18.91 3.36 -3.67
C SER A 132 17.78 2.45 -4.18
N ILE A 133 16.60 2.49 -3.55
CA ILE A 133 15.49 1.58 -3.88
C ILE A 133 14.36 2.24 -4.66
N LYS A 134 14.43 3.56 -4.88
CA LYS A 134 13.32 4.35 -5.44
C LYS A 134 12.91 3.94 -6.86
N ALA A 135 13.85 3.38 -7.63
CA ALA A 135 13.62 2.96 -9.00
C ALA A 135 13.02 1.56 -9.13
N PHE A 136 12.91 0.79 -8.04
CA PHE A 136 12.30 -0.54 -8.10
C PHE A 136 10.78 -0.44 -8.26
N ASP A 137 10.22 -1.27 -9.13
CA ASP A 137 8.78 -1.30 -9.43
C ASP A 137 7.93 -1.53 -8.16
N CYS A 138 8.40 -2.38 -7.24
CA CYS A 138 7.70 -2.65 -5.98
C CYS A 138 7.54 -1.40 -5.11
N VAL A 139 8.52 -0.49 -5.12
CA VAL A 139 8.47 0.78 -4.38
C VAL A 139 7.54 1.77 -5.07
N ILE A 140 7.58 1.84 -6.40
CA ILE A 140 6.68 2.70 -7.20
C ILE A 140 5.22 2.28 -6.99
N GLU A 141 4.94 0.98 -7.03
CA GLU A 141 3.61 0.44 -6.78
C GLU A 141 3.15 0.70 -5.35
N CYS A 142 4.02 0.49 -4.36
CA CYS A 142 3.74 0.82 -2.97
C CYS A 142 3.37 2.31 -2.81
N GLN A 143 4.13 3.22 -3.43
CA GLN A 143 3.81 4.65 -3.44
C GLN A 143 2.44 4.93 -4.08
N SER A 144 2.14 4.30 -5.21
CA SER A 144 0.84 4.44 -5.89
C SER A 144 -0.32 4.02 -4.97
N LYS A 145 -0.16 2.88 -4.27
CA LYS A 145 -1.15 2.36 -3.32
C LYS A 145 -1.32 3.30 -2.13
N VAL A 146 -0.24 3.82 -1.56
CA VAL A 146 -0.30 4.80 -0.46
C VAL A 146 -1.04 6.07 -0.89
N ASN A 147 -0.76 6.60 -2.09
CA ASN A 147 -1.47 7.76 -2.63
C ASN A 147 -2.97 7.49 -2.84
N LEU A 148 -3.33 6.28 -3.27
CA LEU A 148 -4.73 5.87 -3.39
C LEU A 148 -5.43 5.87 -2.02
N LEU A 149 -4.77 5.36 -0.97
CA LEU A 149 -5.29 5.39 0.39
C LEU A 149 -5.52 6.82 0.88
N ILE A 150 -4.53 7.73 0.70
CA ILE A 150 -4.69 9.16 1.02
C ILE A 150 -5.92 9.75 0.34
N LYS A 151 -6.13 9.42 -0.94
CA LYS A 151 -7.31 9.89 -1.67
C LYS A 151 -8.61 9.34 -1.08
N MET A 152 -8.67 8.06 -0.69
CA MET A 152 -9.84 7.47 -0.02
C MET A 152 -10.10 8.12 1.34
N ASN A 153 -9.04 8.50 2.06
CA ASN A 153 -9.13 9.10 3.38
C ASN A 153 -9.77 10.49 3.37
N SER A 154 -9.79 11.18 2.22
CA SER A 154 -10.44 12.49 2.09
C SER A 154 -11.91 12.50 2.51
N SER A 155 -12.59 11.35 2.39
CA SER A 155 -14.01 11.19 2.72
C SER A 155 -14.29 10.86 4.19
N ILE A 156 -13.25 10.73 5.03
CA ILE A 156 -13.40 10.30 6.44
C ILE A 156 -14.14 11.36 7.24
N ASN A 157 -13.81 12.65 7.09
CA ASN A 157 -14.41 13.72 7.89
C ASN A 157 -15.91 13.87 7.57
N GLU A 158 -16.33 13.74 6.30
CA GLU A 158 -17.75 13.78 5.96
C GLU A 158 -18.53 12.61 6.57
N LEU A 159 -17.89 11.44 6.68
CA LEU A 159 -18.51 10.19 7.14
C LEU A 159 -18.46 9.98 8.66
N SER A 160 -17.50 10.57 9.35
CA SER A 160 -17.38 10.52 10.81
C SER A 160 -18.05 11.70 11.52
N GLY A 161 -18.36 12.78 10.79
CA GLY A 161 -19.01 13.97 11.33
C GLY A 161 -20.52 13.82 11.59
N GLU A 162 -21.11 14.87 12.18
CA GLU A 162 -22.52 14.90 12.60
C GLU A 162 -23.53 14.83 11.44
N ILE A 163 -23.07 15.14 10.23
CA ILE A 163 -23.87 15.09 9.00
C ILE A 163 -24.27 13.64 8.69
N PHE A 164 -23.35 12.68 8.88
CA PHE A 164 -23.52 11.33 8.39
C PHE A 164 -23.89 10.35 9.53
N LYS A 165 -25.21 10.19 9.73
CA LYS A 165 -25.80 9.36 10.79
C LYS A 165 -25.90 7.87 10.42
N ASP A 166 -26.21 7.04 11.41
CA ASP A 166 -26.41 5.58 11.28
C ASP A 166 -27.34 5.17 10.12
N ARG A 167 -28.39 5.96 9.85
CA ARG A 167 -29.32 5.69 8.73
C ARG A 167 -28.63 5.77 7.36
N HIS A 168 -27.71 6.71 7.19
CA HIS A 168 -26.94 6.89 5.96
C HIS A 168 -25.90 5.78 5.80
N TRP A 169 -25.26 5.36 6.89
CA TRP A 169 -24.36 4.20 6.90
C TRP A 169 -25.09 2.91 6.50
N LYS A 170 -26.28 2.66 7.03
CA LYS A 170 -27.11 1.51 6.64
C LYS A 170 -27.48 1.55 5.15
N ALA A 171 -27.86 2.72 4.65
CA ALA A 171 -28.16 2.89 3.22
C ALA A 171 -26.94 2.64 2.33
N LEU A 172 -25.77 3.14 2.73
CA LEU A 172 -24.51 2.93 2.02
C LEU A 172 -24.13 1.45 1.99
N PHE A 173 -24.11 0.79 3.15
CA PHE A 173 -23.81 -0.64 3.26
C PHE A 173 -24.78 -1.51 2.44
N PHE A 174 -26.07 -1.18 2.48
CA PHE A 174 -27.07 -1.87 1.68
C PHE A 174 -26.80 -1.73 0.17
N ARG A 175 -26.54 -0.51 -0.33
CA ARG A 175 -26.28 -0.29 -1.76
C ARG A 175 -24.94 -0.88 -2.23
N LEU A 176 -23.95 -0.98 -1.34
CA LEU A 176 -22.67 -1.61 -1.63
C LEU A 176 -22.69 -3.14 -1.47
N ASN A 177 -23.80 -3.73 -1.04
CA ASN A 177 -23.92 -5.16 -0.69
C ASN A 177 -22.89 -5.62 0.35
N VAL A 178 -22.62 -4.78 1.35
CA VAL A 178 -21.68 -5.06 2.44
C VAL A 178 -22.42 -5.09 3.77
N SER A 179 -22.07 -6.03 4.65
CA SER A 179 -22.65 -6.13 5.99
C SER A 179 -21.59 -5.77 7.04
N HIS A 180 -21.52 -4.49 7.39
CA HIS A 180 -20.64 -4.01 8.45
C HIS A 180 -21.44 -3.29 9.54
N ASN A 181 -20.90 -3.32 10.76
CA ASN A 181 -21.41 -2.53 11.86
C ASN A 181 -20.49 -1.33 12.07
N ILE A 182 -21.07 -0.12 12.03
CA ILE A 182 -20.34 1.15 12.17
C ILE A 182 -19.50 1.21 13.45
N SER A 183 -20.01 0.70 14.57
CA SER A 183 -19.34 0.73 15.88
C SER A 183 -18.03 -0.08 15.92
N THR A 184 -17.93 -1.09 15.06
CA THR A 184 -16.78 -1.99 14.95
C THR A 184 -16.04 -1.82 13.63
N LEU A 185 -16.45 -0.86 12.80
CA LEU A 185 -15.87 -0.65 11.48
C LEU A 185 -14.40 -0.28 11.62
N THR A 186 -13.53 -1.03 10.98
CA THR A 186 -12.09 -0.72 10.94
C THR A 186 -11.74 0.13 9.72
N ILE A 187 -10.61 0.81 9.77
CA ILE A 187 -10.12 1.60 8.63
C ILE A 187 -9.87 0.70 7.40
N SER A 188 -9.38 -0.53 7.62
CA SER A 188 -9.20 -1.49 6.53
C SER A 188 -10.53 -1.86 5.86
N GLN A 189 -11.60 -2.07 6.64
CA GLN A 189 -12.94 -2.30 6.11
C GLN A 189 -13.48 -1.07 5.38
N PHE A 190 -13.18 0.13 5.88
CA PHE A 190 -13.53 1.38 5.22
C PHE A 190 -12.87 1.52 3.83
N TRP A 191 -11.56 1.24 3.72
CA TRP A 191 -10.88 1.25 2.41
C TRP A 191 -11.46 0.21 1.44
N ALA A 192 -11.91 -0.95 1.96
CA ALA A 192 -12.54 -1.99 1.15
C ALA A 192 -13.90 -1.59 0.57
N LEU A 193 -14.56 -0.54 1.09
CA LEU A 193 -15.77 0.02 0.49
C LEU A 193 -15.50 0.69 -0.87
N ASP A 194 -14.24 1.03 -1.15
CA ASP A 194 -13.78 1.66 -2.39
C ASP A 194 -14.69 2.82 -2.83
N LEU A 195 -14.78 3.84 -1.98
CA LEU A 195 -15.62 5.02 -2.24
C LEU A 195 -15.21 5.80 -3.49
N ILE A 196 -13.98 5.59 -3.99
CA ILE A 196 -13.52 6.18 -5.25
C ILE A 196 -14.22 5.51 -6.43
N LYS A 197 -14.31 4.19 -6.43
CA LYS A 197 -15.03 3.43 -7.45
C LYS A 197 -16.54 3.60 -7.32
N ASN A 198 -17.05 3.65 -6.09
CA ASN A 198 -18.48 3.80 -5.79
C ASN A 198 -18.91 5.25 -5.53
N LYS A 199 -18.22 6.20 -6.17
CA LYS A 199 -18.37 7.64 -5.88
C LYS A 199 -19.81 8.14 -6.06
N ASP A 200 -20.51 7.70 -7.09
CA ASP A 200 -21.87 8.18 -7.38
C ASP A 200 -22.84 7.81 -6.25
N ILE A 201 -22.76 6.57 -5.76
CA ILE A 201 -23.57 6.08 -4.64
C ILE A 201 -23.26 6.89 -3.37
N PHE A 202 -21.98 7.10 -3.10
CA PHE A 202 -21.53 7.87 -1.94
C PHE A 202 -22.02 9.32 -1.98
N MET A 203 -21.85 10.00 -3.12
CA MET A 203 -22.23 11.41 -3.28
C MET A 203 -23.74 11.63 -3.18
N GLU A 204 -24.57 10.70 -3.68
CA GLU A 204 -26.03 10.79 -3.56
C GLU A 204 -26.48 10.70 -2.08
N ILE A 205 -25.92 9.74 -1.34
CA ILE A 205 -26.23 9.57 0.09
C ILE A 205 -25.71 10.76 0.90
N LEU A 206 -24.50 11.24 0.59
CA LEU A 206 -23.91 12.41 1.24
C LEU A 206 -24.75 13.67 1.01
N SER A 207 -25.23 13.89 -0.21
CA SER A 207 -26.10 15.03 -0.53
C SER A 207 -27.41 14.98 0.25
N THR A 208 -28.00 13.78 0.38
CA THR A 208 -29.19 13.55 1.21
C THR A 208 -28.90 13.89 2.67
N ALA A 209 -27.79 13.38 3.21
CA ALA A 209 -27.38 13.61 4.59
C ALA A 209 -27.14 15.10 4.90
N GLN A 210 -26.50 15.83 3.99
CA GLN A 210 -26.27 17.27 4.10
C GLN A 210 -27.59 18.06 4.07
N GLY A 211 -28.51 17.70 3.18
CA GLY A 211 -29.84 18.31 3.12
C GLY A 211 -30.64 18.10 4.41
N GLU A 212 -30.65 16.86 4.92
CA GLU A 212 -31.30 16.53 6.19
C GLU A 212 -30.69 17.28 7.38
N HIS A 213 -29.36 17.33 7.48
CA HIS A 213 -28.67 18.08 8.54
C HIS A 213 -29.00 19.58 8.48
N GLY A 214 -29.06 20.16 7.28
CA GLY A 214 -29.46 21.55 7.09
C GLY A 214 -30.90 21.82 7.56
N LEU A 215 -31.82 20.91 7.26
CA LEU A 215 -33.22 21.01 7.71
C LEU A 215 -33.35 20.86 9.23
N GLU A 216 -32.61 19.92 9.84
CA GLU A 216 -32.60 19.72 11.29
C GLU A 216 -32.09 20.99 12.01
N ASN A 217 -30.99 21.59 11.52
CA ASN A 217 -30.45 22.83 12.08
C ASN A 217 -31.42 24.00 11.91
N TYR A 218 -32.11 24.09 10.77
CA TYR A 218 -33.11 25.12 10.52
C TYR A 218 -34.31 25.02 11.49
N ILE A 219 -34.84 23.80 11.69
CA ILE A 219 -35.93 23.55 12.64
C ILE A 219 -35.49 23.89 14.07
N THR A 220 -34.26 23.50 14.45
CA THR A 220 -33.69 23.81 15.75
C THR A 220 -33.62 25.33 15.96
N SER A 221 -33.13 26.08 14.96
CA SER A 221 -33.08 27.55 15.01
C SER A 221 -34.47 28.19 15.15
N ILE A 222 -35.48 27.67 14.45
CA ILE A 222 -36.87 28.13 14.62
C ILE A 222 -37.33 27.91 16.05
N ASN A 223 -37.08 26.72 16.59
CA ASN A 223 -37.50 26.36 17.94
C ASN A 223 -36.82 27.25 19.00
N ASP A 224 -35.52 27.50 18.84
CA ASP A 224 -34.75 28.38 19.73
C ASP A 224 -35.26 29.82 19.66
N HIS A 225 -35.58 30.31 18.45
CA HIS A 225 -36.15 31.65 18.25
C HIS A 225 -37.49 31.81 18.97
N TRP A 226 -38.41 30.85 18.81
CA TRP A 226 -39.72 30.90 19.47
C TRP A 226 -39.64 30.70 20.98
N SER A 227 -38.72 29.85 21.45
CA SER A 227 -38.50 29.62 22.88
C SER A 227 -37.90 30.84 23.58
N GLY A 228 -37.08 31.62 22.86
CA GLY A 228 -36.49 32.87 23.35
C GLY A 228 -37.36 34.12 23.13
N ALA A 229 -38.51 34.00 22.46
CA ALA A 229 -39.35 35.14 22.13
C ALA A 229 -40.03 35.70 23.39
N LEU A 230 -39.64 36.91 23.78
CA LEU A 230 -40.29 37.66 24.85
C LEU A 230 -41.40 38.54 24.27
N PHE A 231 -42.63 38.34 24.73
CA PHE A 231 -43.74 39.20 24.38
C PHE A 231 -43.71 40.46 25.23
N ASN A 232 -43.54 41.61 24.56
CA ASN A 232 -43.68 42.90 25.21
C ASN A 232 -45.14 43.35 25.11
N PHE A 233 -45.83 43.41 26.24
CA PHE A 233 -47.22 43.85 26.29
C PHE A 233 -47.29 45.35 26.60
N ILE A 234 -47.97 46.10 25.73
CA ILE A 234 -48.26 47.52 25.98
C ILE A 234 -49.69 47.61 26.49
N PRO A 235 -49.92 48.11 27.72
CA PRO A 235 -51.26 48.25 28.26
C PRO A 235 -52.07 49.27 27.46
N PHE A 236 -53.25 48.87 26.97
CA PHE A 236 -54.17 49.72 26.25
C PHE A 236 -54.83 50.73 27.21
N LYS A 237 -54.64 52.03 26.97
CA LYS A 237 -55.34 53.09 27.73
C LYS A 237 -56.71 53.37 27.09
N THR A 238 -57.77 52.91 27.72
CA THR A 238 -59.14 53.40 27.47
C THR A 238 -59.26 54.84 27.99
N LYS A 239 -59.79 55.73 27.13
CA LYS A 239 -60.11 57.13 27.45
C LYS A 239 -61.25 57.24 28.46
#